data_AF-H6NKJ3-F1
#
_entry.id   AF-H6NKJ3-F1
#
_cell.length_a   1.000
_cell.length_b   1.000
_cell.length_c   1.000
_cell.angle_alpha   90.00
_cell.angle_beta   90.00
_cell.angle_gamma   90.00
#
_symmetry.space_group_name_H-M   'P 1'
#
loop_
_entity.id
_entity.type
_entity.pdbx_description
1 polymer ?
#
loop_
_entity_poly.entity_id
_entity_poly.type
_entity_poly.pdbx_seq_one_letter_code
_entity_poly.pdbx_strand_id
1 'polypeptide(L)'
;MLYMILCSMLYYFLVGGQLLWEYTPVFWVTHWGAELLLSFVVFPCTVLLFLDRLPHGGKLRLARHLLYWALVYMLAEQAAVQLHFIRYHRGWSFAWSVFFVCTMFPVLYLHHRRPLAAYAVSVCLIVFYMVWFRIPFPVFR
;
A
#
# COMPACT_ATOMS: atom_id res chain seq x y z
N MET A 1 6.47 5.00 -10.30
CA MET A 1 5.03 5.27 -10.51
C MET A 1 4.29 3.99 -10.88
N LEU A 2 4.59 3.37 -12.03
CA LEU A 2 3.99 2.08 -12.46
C LEU A 2 4.08 0.98 -11.40
N TYR A 3 5.21 0.92 -10.69
CA TYR A 3 5.43 -0.04 -9.60
C TYR A 3 4.32 -0.04 -8.52
N MET A 4 3.92 1.14 -8.04
CA MET A 4 2.89 1.26 -7.00
C MET A 4 1.51 0.87 -7.54
N ILE A 5 1.20 1.27 -8.77
CA ILE A 5 -0.02 0.89 -9.48
C ILE A 5 -0.09 -0.63 -9.63
N LEU A 6 1.02 -1.24 -10.08
CA LEU A 6 1.12 -2.69 -10.25
C LEU A 6 0.88 -3.41 -8.92
N CYS A 7 1.51 -2.99 -7.82
CA CYS A 7 1.29 -3.60 -6.51
C CYS A 7 -0.16 -3.48 -6.05
N SER A 8 -0.80 -2.32 -6.27
CA SER A 8 -2.21 -2.09 -5.96
C SER A 8 -3.13 -3.02 -6.75
N MET A 9 -2.95 -3.10 -8.08
CA MET A 9 -3.77 -3.97 -8.93
C MET A 9 -3.49 -5.45 -8.65
N LEU A 10 -2.25 -5.81 -8.34
CA LEU A 10 -1.86 -7.18 -8.00
C LEU A 10 -2.54 -7.64 -6.72
N TYR A 11 -2.73 -6.77 -5.72
CA TYR A 11 -3.53 -7.10 -4.53
C TYR A 11 -4.94 -7.58 -4.94
N TYR A 12 -5.64 -6.83 -5.79
CA TYR A 12 -6.96 -7.23 -6.27
C TYR A 12 -6.96 -8.54 -7.04
N PHE A 13 -5.95 -8.77 -7.87
CA PHE A 13 -5.80 -10.03 -8.61
C PHE A 13 -5.54 -11.23 -7.70
N LEU A 14 -4.62 -11.10 -6.74
CA LEU A 14 -4.22 -12.20 -5.84
C LEU A 14 -5.32 -12.53 -4.83
N VAL A 15 -5.93 -11.50 -4.27
CA VAL A 15 -6.93 -11.64 -3.22
C VAL A 15 -8.31 -11.96 -3.82
N GLY A 16 -8.62 -11.42 -5.00
CA GLY A 16 -9.89 -11.65 -5.69
C GLY A 16 -11.08 -11.25 -4.81
N GLY A 17 -12.09 -12.13 -4.69
CA GLY A 17 -13.23 -11.91 -3.79
C GLY A 17 -12.91 -12.02 -2.29
N GLN A 18 -11.64 -12.17 -1.92
CA GLN A 18 -11.21 -12.39 -0.54
C GLN A 18 -10.58 -11.17 0.13
N LEU A 19 -11.09 -9.96 -0.18
CA LEU A 19 -10.51 -8.69 0.24
C LEU A 19 -10.22 -8.64 1.74
N LEU A 20 -9.00 -8.25 2.09
CA LEU A 20 -8.54 -8.01 3.47
C LEU A 20 -9.05 -6.65 3.97
N TRP A 21 -9.11 -5.69 3.06
CA TRP A 21 -9.70 -4.39 3.28
C TRP A 21 -10.28 -3.91 1.95
N GLU A 22 -11.30 -3.05 2.02
CA GLU A 22 -11.97 -2.50 0.85
C GLU A 22 -12.39 -1.04 1.08
N TYR A 23 -12.41 -0.24 0.02
CA TYR A 23 -13.03 1.08 0.06
C TYR A 23 -14.54 0.96 -0.06
N THR A 24 -15.26 1.57 0.87
CA THR A 24 -16.72 1.60 0.78
C THR A 24 -17.17 2.59 -0.29
N PRO A 25 -18.27 2.29 -1.01
CA PRO A 25 -18.83 3.23 -1.96
C PRO A 25 -19.42 4.43 -1.22
N VAL A 26 -19.12 5.63 -1.70
CA VAL A 26 -19.60 6.90 -1.13
C VAL A 26 -20.33 7.68 -2.21
N PHE A 27 -21.64 7.87 -2.03
CA PHE A 27 -22.54 8.56 -2.97
C PHE A 27 -22.45 8.05 -4.43
N TRP A 28 -21.55 8.63 -5.22
CA TRP A 28 -21.37 8.41 -6.66
C TRP A 28 -20.12 7.59 -7.01
N VAL A 29 -19.24 7.35 -6.03
CA VAL A 29 -17.99 6.63 -6.24
C VAL A 29 -18.20 5.17 -5.84
N THR A 30 -18.13 4.28 -6.82
CA THR A 30 -18.12 2.84 -6.57
C THR A 30 -16.80 2.43 -5.92
N HIS A 31 -16.76 1.26 -5.27
CA HIS A 31 -15.53 0.65 -4.75
C HIS A 31 -14.38 0.72 -5.79
N TRP A 32 -14.65 0.33 -7.04
CA TRP A 32 -13.67 0.38 -8.12
C TRP A 32 -13.27 1.81 -8.51
N GLY A 33 -14.21 2.76 -8.47
CA GLY A 33 -13.89 4.16 -8.72
C GLY A 33 -12.92 4.73 -7.69
N ALA A 34 -13.13 4.44 -6.41
CA ALA A 34 -12.23 4.86 -5.33
C ALA A 34 -10.83 4.25 -5.53
N GLU A 35 -10.77 2.96 -5.83
CA GLU A 35 -9.52 2.25 -6.10
C GLU A 35 -8.73 2.80 -7.29
N LEU A 36 -9.43 3.11 -8.39
CA LEU A 36 -8.80 3.70 -9.57
C LEU A 36 -8.28 5.11 -9.26
N LEU A 37 -9.03 5.93 -8.52
CA LEU A 37 -8.59 7.25 -8.09
C LEU A 37 -7.34 7.17 -7.21
N LEU A 38 -7.33 6.26 -6.23
CA LEU A 38 -6.17 6.06 -5.35
C LEU A 38 -4.97 5.54 -6.13
N SER A 39 -5.18 4.54 -6.96
CA SER A 39 -4.11 3.89 -7.71
C SER A 39 -3.52 4.79 -8.79
N PHE A 40 -4.34 5.49 -9.58
CA PHE A 40 -3.88 6.27 -10.74
C PHE A 40 -3.70 7.77 -10.48
N VAL A 41 -4.16 8.29 -9.34
CA VAL A 41 -3.95 9.70 -8.96
C VAL A 41 -3.15 9.80 -7.67
N VAL A 42 -3.65 9.23 -6.58
CA VAL A 42 -3.03 9.44 -5.25
C VAL A 42 -1.65 8.81 -5.15
N PHE A 43 -1.46 7.57 -5.61
CA PHE A 43 -0.16 6.90 -5.57
C PHE A 43 0.87 7.58 -6.49
N PRO A 44 0.56 7.91 -7.76
CA PRO A 44 1.38 8.78 -8.60
C PRO A 44 1.82 10.07 -7.91
N CYS A 45 0.87 10.85 -7.39
CA CYS A 45 1.17 12.10 -6.69
C CYS A 45 2.06 11.88 -5.47
N THR A 46 1.78 10.83 -4.68
CA THR A 46 2.60 10.45 -3.52
C THR A 46 4.02 10.11 -3.94
N VAL A 47 4.21 9.31 -5.00
CA VAL A 47 5.55 8.94 -5.49
C VAL A 47 6.33 10.17 -5.94
N LEU A 48 5.70 11.10 -6.67
CA LEU A 48 6.36 12.34 -7.09
C LEU A 48 6.81 13.16 -5.89
N LEU A 49 5.90 13.45 -4.96
CA LEU A 49 6.19 14.24 -3.76
C LEU A 49 7.22 13.55 -2.85
N PHE A 50 7.17 12.22 -2.75
CA PHE A 50 8.10 11.42 -1.96
C PHE A 50 9.53 11.49 -2.52
N LEU A 51 9.67 11.37 -3.84
CA LEU A 51 10.97 11.38 -4.52
C LEU A 51 11.57 12.78 -4.64
N ASP A 52 10.73 13.80 -4.89
CA ASP A 52 11.16 15.20 -4.96
C ASP A 52 11.80 15.68 -3.65
N ARG A 53 11.19 15.30 -2.52
CA ARG A 53 11.66 15.67 -1.18
C ARG A 53 12.64 14.66 -0.57
N LEU A 54 13.21 13.77 -1.37
CA LEU A 54 14.09 12.73 -0.86
C LEU A 54 15.39 13.35 -0.31
N PRO A 55 15.73 13.13 0.97
CA PRO A 55 16.86 13.81 1.58
C PRO A 55 18.20 13.36 0.97
N HIS A 56 19.02 14.33 0.54
CA HIS A 56 20.38 14.08 0.08
C HIS A 56 21.32 13.90 1.29
N GLY A 57 21.47 12.66 1.74
CA GLY A 57 22.48 12.22 2.71
C GLY A 57 21.99 12.08 4.17
N GLY A 58 22.59 11.16 4.92
CA GLY A 58 22.31 10.94 6.35
C GLY A 58 21.14 9.99 6.62
N LYS A 59 21.43 8.85 7.25
CA LYS A 59 20.46 7.79 7.58
C LYS A 59 19.29 8.30 8.44
N LEU A 60 19.56 9.24 9.36
CA LEU A 60 18.53 9.83 10.22
C LEU A 60 17.52 10.68 9.45
N ARG A 61 17.97 11.46 8.45
CA ARG A 61 17.08 12.26 7.61
C ARG A 61 16.18 11.37 6.76
N LEU A 62 16.75 10.29 6.20
CA LEU A 62 15.98 9.29 5.47
C LEU A 62 14.93 8.62 6.38
N ALA A 63 15.31 8.19 7.58
CA ALA A 63 14.38 7.58 8.53
C ALA A 63 13.22 8.52 8.89
N ARG A 64 13.52 9.81 9.15
CA ARG A 64 12.48 10.83 9.40
C ARG A 64 11.56 11.04 8.20
N HIS A 65 12.11 11.03 6.98
CA HIS A 65 11.31 11.15 5.75
C HIS A 65 10.35 9.97 5.57
N LEU A 66 10.85 8.74 5.75
CA LEU A 66 10.04 7.53 5.68
C LEU A 66 8.94 7.55 6.76
N LEU A 67 9.29 7.91 7.99
CA LEU A 67 8.34 7.98 9.10
C LEU A 67 7.27 9.06 8.88
N TYR A 68 7.64 10.23 8.36
CA TYR A 68 6.70 11.30 8.03
C TYR A 68 5.64 10.81 7.05
N TRP A 69 6.07 10.19 5.95
CA TRP A 69 5.15 9.67 4.95
C TRP A 69 4.31 8.51 5.48
N ALA A 70 4.90 7.65 6.31
CA ALA A 70 4.17 6.59 6.97
C ALA A 70 3.06 7.16 7.88
N LEU A 71 3.37 8.19 8.66
CA LEU A 71 2.42 8.84 9.56
C LEU A 71 1.29 9.56 8.80
N VAL A 72 1.60 10.22 7.67
CA VAL A 72 0.57 10.83 6.80
C VAL A 72 -0.44 9.78 6.33
N TYR A 73 0.02 8.62 5.86
CA TYR A 73 -0.86 7.54 5.42
C TYR A 73 -1.64 6.91 6.57
N MET A 74 -1.00 6.70 7.73
CA MET A 74 -1.69 6.19 8.92
C MET A 74 -2.81 7.11 9.40
N LEU A 75 -2.57 8.43 9.44
CA LEU A 75 -3.58 9.40 9.84
C LEU A 75 -4.71 9.48 8.82
N ALA A 76 -4.38 9.49 7.52
CA ALA A 76 -5.37 9.50 6.45
C ALA A 76 -6.26 8.25 6.49
N GLU A 77 -5.66 7.09 6.71
CA GLU A 77 -6.38 5.83 6.83
C GLU A 77 -7.24 5.79 8.09
N GLN A 78 -6.71 6.23 9.24
CA GLN A 78 -7.50 6.30 10.46
C GLN A 78 -8.72 7.20 10.29
N ALA A 79 -8.56 8.37 9.65
CA ALA A 79 -9.68 9.24 9.31
C ALA A 79 -10.67 8.54 8.36
N ALA A 80 -10.17 7.84 7.34
CA ALA A 80 -11.01 7.10 6.39
C ALA A 80 -11.80 5.96 7.07
N VAL A 81 -11.21 5.24 8.02
CA VAL A 81 -11.92 4.21 8.80
C VAL A 81 -13.01 4.84 9.67
N GLN A 82 -12.72 5.95 10.34
CA GLN A 82 -13.69 6.67 11.19
C GLN A 82 -14.84 7.26 10.38
N LEU A 83 -14.58 7.69 9.14
CA LEU A 83 -15.59 8.18 8.18
C LEU A 83 -16.28 7.03 7.43
N HIS A 84 -16.00 5.78 7.80
CA HIS A 84 -16.51 4.57 7.16
C HIS A 84 -16.17 4.41 5.68
N PHE A 85 -15.15 5.10 5.18
CA PHE A 85 -14.63 5.00 3.81
C PHE A 85 -13.77 3.74 3.59
N ILE A 86 -13.22 3.16 4.64
CA ILE A 86 -12.47 1.90 4.60
C ILE A 86 -13.12 0.93 5.56
N ARG A 87 -13.30 -0.32 5.11
CA ARG A 87 -13.69 -1.44 5.98
C ARG A 87 -12.61 -2.51 5.95
N TYR A 88 -12.29 -2.99 7.14
CA TYR A 88 -11.39 -4.11 7.33
C TYR A 88 -12.16 -5.42 7.42
N HIS A 89 -11.57 -6.45 6.83
CA HIS A 89 -12.15 -7.78 6.71
C HIS A 89 -11.10 -8.83 7.08
N ARG A 90 -11.54 -10.07 7.35
CA ARG A 90 -10.66 -11.26 7.46
C ARG A 90 -9.50 -11.11 8.45
N GLY A 91 -9.73 -10.41 9.56
CA GLY A 91 -8.74 -10.19 10.60
C GLY A 91 -7.67 -9.15 10.26
N TRP A 92 -7.81 -8.44 9.12
CA TRP A 92 -7.05 -7.22 8.89
C TRP A 92 -7.47 -6.17 9.92
N SER A 93 -6.50 -5.41 10.42
CA SER A 93 -6.72 -4.39 11.44
C SER A 93 -5.89 -3.16 11.09
N PHE A 94 -6.17 -2.04 11.75
CA PHE A 94 -5.36 -0.83 11.58
C PHE A 94 -3.87 -1.08 11.83
N ALA A 95 -3.52 -1.98 12.76
CA ALA A 95 -2.13 -2.36 13.02
C ALA A 95 -1.47 -3.05 11.80
N TRP A 96 -2.22 -3.86 11.05
CA TRP A 96 -1.72 -4.47 9.81
C TRP A 96 -1.50 -3.44 8.72
N SER A 97 -2.36 -2.43 8.64
CA SER A 97 -2.13 -1.31 7.72
C SER A 97 -0.93 -0.46 8.11
N VAL A 98 -0.75 -0.17 9.40
CA VAL A 98 0.44 0.50 9.94
C VAL A 98 1.71 -0.28 9.53
N PHE A 99 1.71 -1.60 9.72
CA PHE A 99 2.82 -2.45 9.30
C PHE A 99 3.05 -2.41 7.78
N PHE A 100 1.98 -2.48 6.99
CA PHE A 100 2.05 -2.37 5.53
C PHE A 100 2.66 -1.02 5.09
N VAL A 101 2.18 0.09 5.61
CA VAL A 101 2.68 1.43 5.27
C VAL A 101 4.15 1.60 5.69
N CYS A 102 4.53 1.07 6.86
CA CYS A 102 5.91 1.06 7.35
C CYS A 102 6.86 0.26 6.44
N THR A 103 6.38 -0.75 5.72
CA THR A 103 7.19 -1.50 4.75
C THR A 103 7.11 -0.93 3.33
N MET A 104 5.97 -0.34 2.96
CA MET A 104 5.70 0.24 1.64
C MET A 104 6.71 1.33 1.27
N PHE A 105 6.95 2.32 2.14
CA PHE A 105 7.86 3.42 1.84
C PHE A 105 9.34 3.01 1.74
N PRO A 106 9.89 2.16 2.63
CA PRO A 106 11.22 1.58 2.46
C PRO A 106 11.37 0.79 1.16
N VAL A 107 10.36 -0.01 0.79
CA VAL A 107 10.38 -0.78 -0.45
C VAL A 107 10.29 0.16 -1.66
N LEU A 108 9.51 1.23 -1.61
CA LEU A 108 9.48 2.26 -2.65
C LEU A 108 10.84 2.95 -2.81
N TYR A 109 11.49 3.30 -1.72
CA TYR A 109 12.85 3.85 -1.74
C TYR A 109 13.85 2.85 -2.32
N LEU A 110 13.75 1.57 -1.93
CA LEU A 110 14.57 0.50 -2.49
C LEU A 110 14.31 0.34 -3.99
N HIS A 111 13.07 0.42 -4.44
CA HIS A 111 12.70 0.31 -5.85
C HIS A 111 13.34 1.43 -6.68
N HIS A 112 13.37 2.66 -6.15
CA HIS A 112 14.02 3.78 -6.81
C HIS A 112 15.54 3.58 -6.97
N ARG A 113 16.20 2.89 -6.05
CA ARG A 113 17.65 2.64 -6.09
C ARG A 113 18.05 1.33 -6.79
N ARG A 114 17.29 0.26 -6.56
CA ARG A 114 17.55 -1.13 -6.97
C ARG A 114 16.22 -1.83 -7.26
N PRO A 115 15.63 -1.65 -8.44
CA PRO A 115 14.28 -2.14 -8.75
C PRO A 115 14.17 -3.67 -8.59
N LEU A 116 15.16 -4.44 -9.07
CA LEU A 116 15.17 -5.90 -8.94
C LEU A 116 15.10 -6.38 -7.48
N ALA A 117 15.84 -5.72 -6.58
CA ALA A 117 15.82 -6.05 -5.16
C ALA A 117 14.45 -5.72 -4.53
N ALA A 118 13.82 -4.62 -4.94
CA ALA A 118 12.48 -4.27 -4.46
C ALA A 118 11.40 -5.26 -4.91
N TYR A 119 11.48 -5.76 -6.15
CA TYR A 119 10.59 -6.82 -6.61
C TYR A 119 10.76 -8.09 -5.77
N ALA A 120 11.99 -8.52 -5.50
CA ALA A 120 12.25 -9.68 -4.64
C ALA A 120 11.65 -9.50 -3.24
N VAL A 121 11.91 -8.36 -2.59
CA VAL A 121 11.33 -8.05 -1.27
C VAL A 121 9.81 -8.02 -1.30
N SER A 122 9.22 -7.49 -2.38
CA SER A 122 7.76 -7.41 -2.51
C SER A 122 7.12 -8.77 -2.69
N VAL A 123 7.74 -9.66 -3.49
CA VAL A 123 7.29 -11.05 -3.60
C VAL A 123 7.35 -11.73 -2.23
N CYS A 124 8.42 -11.53 -1.46
CA CYS A 124 8.51 -12.06 -0.10
C CYS A 124 7.39 -11.53 0.81
N LEU A 125 7.10 -10.23 0.79
CA LEU A 125 6.02 -9.62 1.58
C LEU A 125 4.64 -10.14 1.14
N ILE A 126 4.39 -10.26 -0.17
CA ILE A 126 3.16 -10.81 -0.71
C ILE A 126 2.95 -12.24 -0.23
N VAL A 127 3.96 -13.10 -0.38
CA VAL A 127 3.90 -14.49 0.10
C VAL A 127 3.66 -14.55 1.61
N PHE A 128 4.32 -13.70 2.39
CA PHE A 128 4.10 -13.59 3.83
C PHE A 128 2.64 -13.27 4.15
N TYR A 129 2.05 -12.24 3.52
CA TYR A 129 0.65 -11.87 3.74
C TYR A 129 -0.32 -12.97 3.31
N MET A 130 -0.08 -13.60 2.16
CA MET A 130 -0.95 -14.68 1.67
C MET A 130 -0.95 -15.88 2.61
N VAL A 131 0.20 -16.30 3.12
CA VAL A 131 0.31 -17.39 4.09
C VAL A 131 -0.35 -17.02 5.42
N TRP A 132 -0.08 -15.81 5.93
CA TRP A 132 -0.63 -15.35 7.21
C TRP A 132 -2.16 -15.28 7.21
N PHE A 133 -2.73 -14.67 6.16
CA PHE A 133 -4.18 -14.50 6.01
C PHE A 133 -4.85 -15.69 5.31
N ARG A 134 -4.11 -16.77 5.05
CA ARG A 134 -4.60 -18.01 4.40
C ARG A 134 -5.32 -17.74 3.08
N ILE A 135 -4.78 -16.83 2.28
CA ILE A 135 -5.30 -16.51 0.95
C ILE A 135 -4.78 -17.58 -0.02
N PRO A 136 -5.66 -18.33 -0.70
CA PRO A 136 -5.23 -19.36 -1.64
C PRO A 136 -4.58 -18.71 -2.87
N PHE A 137 -3.45 -19.23 -3.32
CA PHE A 137 -2.78 -18.70 -4.50
C PHE A 137 -3.66 -18.90 -5.73
N PRO A 138 -3.77 -17.89 -6.61
CA PRO A 138 -4.61 -17.97 -7.81
C PRO A 138 -4.17 -19.06 -8.80
N VAL A 139 -2.91 -19.52 -8.76
CA VAL A 139 -2.41 -20.63 -9.59
C VAL A 139 -3.02 -21.99 -9.18
N PHE A 140 -3.52 -22.11 -7.95
CA PHE A 140 -4.18 -23.32 -7.43
C PHE A 140 -5.71 -23.17 -7.32
N ARG A 141 -6.31 -22.22 -8.04
CA ARG A 141 -7.77 -22.06 -8.18
C ARG A 141 -8.28 -22.60 -9.50
#